data_AF-A0A2L2Y4H6-F1
#
_entry.id   AF-A0A2L2Y4H6-F1
#
_cell.length_a   1.000
_cell.length_b   1.000
_cell.length_c   1.000
_cell.angle_alpha   90.00
_cell.angle_beta   90.00
_cell.angle_gamma   90.00
#
_symmetry.space_group_name_H-M   'P 1'
#
loop_
_entity.id
_entity.type
_entity.pdbx_description
1 polymer ?
#
loop_
_entity_poly.entity_id
_entity_poly.type
_entity_poly.pdbx_seq_one_letter_code
_entity_poly.pdbx_strand_id
1 'polypeptide(L)'
;DERVIPIRGKPKSGRVWKNDKNRFSSMCQVKPLKSSWEKKVKIREEQKAMKLHALRIKEEKEKEEQLRKQRRKAKIERQKENERKAEIVQVIKNSAKIKRMSKKQLRTIEKRDTNPTNT
;
A
#
# COMPACT_ATOMS: atom_id res chain seq x y z
N ASP A 1 -14.42 29.21 55.32
CA ASP A 1 -13.18 28.43 55.54
C ASP A 1 -11.95 29.26 55.20
N GLU A 2 -11.43 29.98 56.19
CA GLU A 2 -10.21 30.76 56.03
C GLU A 2 -9.00 29.82 55.90
N ARG A 3 -8.26 29.95 54.81
CA ARG A 3 -7.02 29.17 54.61
C ARG A 3 -5.97 29.74 55.56
N VAL A 4 -5.66 29.00 56.62
CA VAL A 4 -4.52 29.27 57.51
C VAL A 4 -3.23 29.16 56.68
N ILE A 5 -2.65 30.31 56.33
CA ILE A 5 -1.34 30.37 55.68
C ILE A 5 -0.30 30.14 56.79
N PRO A 6 0.56 29.11 56.68
CA PRO A 6 1.61 28.91 57.68
C PRO A 6 2.58 30.10 57.64
N ILE A 7 2.59 30.90 58.71
CA ILE A 7 3.47 32.05 58.85
C ILE A 7 4.90 31.51 59.00
N ARG A 8 5.73 31.68 57.97
CA ARG A 8 7.16 31.36 58.04
C ARG A 8 7.89 32.45 58.81
N GLY A 9 8.80 32.04 59.70
CA GLY A 9 9.67 32.97 60.42
C GLY A 9 10.61 33.71 59.47
N LYS A 10 10.87 35.00 59.75
CA LYS A 10 11.84 35.81 58.99
C LYS A 10 13.27 35.48 59.46
N PRO A 11 14.23 35.20 58.57
CA PRO A 11 15.62 34.98 58.96
C PRO A 11 16.24 36.26 59.51
N LYS A 12 17.18 36.13 60.46
CA LYS A 12 17.82 37.26 61.16
C LYS A 12 18.51 38.27 60.21
N SER A 13 19.01 37.79 59.07
CA SER A 13 19.66 38.63 58.05
C SER A 13 18.70 39.35 57.10
N GLY A 14 17.38 39.12 57.22
CA GLY A 14 16.35 39.66 56.32
C GLY A 14 16.36 39.09 54.90
N ARG A 15 17.41 38.36 54.51
CA ARG A 15 17.55 37.79 53.16
C ARG A 15 17.17 36.32 53.14
N VAL A 16 16.09 36.00 52.43
CA VAL A 16 15.64 34.63 52.18
C VAL A 16 16.34 34.10 50.93
N TRP A 17 17.06 32.99 51.04
CA TRP A 17 17.89 32.45 49.95
C TRP A 17 17.18 31.43 49.05
N LYS A 18 15.97 30.97 49.42
CA LYS A 18 15.13 30.02 48.69
C LYS A 18 13.68 30.49 48.66
N ASN A 19 13.07 30.47 47.48
CA ASN A 19 11.63 30.71 47.33
C ASN A 19 10.82 29.47 47.71
N ASP A 20 9.58 29.70 48.14
CA ASP A 20 8.64 28.63 48.46
C ASP A 20 8.26 27.85 47.19
N LYS A 21 8.43 26.52 47.25
CA LYS A 21 8.05 25.65 46.14
C LYS A 21 6.53 25.44 46.17
N ASN A 22 5.83 25.89 45.13
CA ASN A 22 4.44 25.52 44.91
C ASN A 22 4.33 24.05 44.49
N ARG A 23 3.26 23.37 44.88
CA ARG A 23 3.00 21.98 44.43
C ARG A 23 2.70 21.98 42.93
N PHE A 24 3.19 20.98 42.20
CA PHE A 24 2.90 20.86 40.75
C PHE A 24 1.38 20.80 40.46
N SER A 25 0.62 20.20 41.37
CA SER A 25 -0.85 20.14 41.31
C SER A 25 -1.54 21.50 41.38
N SER A 26 -0.92 22.54 41.96
CA SER A 26 -1.48 23.90 41.93
C SER A 26 -1.17 24.66 40.64
N MET A 27 -0.16 24.22 39.87
CA MET A 27 0.13 24.75 38.54
C MET A 27 -0.72 24.09 37.45
N CYS A 28 -1.11 22.84 37.64
CA CYS A 28 -1.95 22.09 36.71
C CYS A 28 -3.44 22.42 36.94
N GLN A 29 -3.92 23.51 36.34
CA GLN A 29 -5.32 23.96 36.44
C GLN A 29 -6.28 23.26 35.46
N VAL A 30 -5.76 22.46 34.54
CA VAL A 30 -6.55 21.79 33.51
C VAL A 30 -7.25 20.56 34.07
N LYS A 31 -8.55 20.42 33.76
CA LYS A 31 -9.26 19.16 34.03
C LYS A 31 -8.54 18.03 33.27
N PRO A 32 -8.18 16.92 33.92
CA PRO A 32 -7.50 15.84 33.22
C PRO A 32 -8.44 15.28 32.15
N LEU A 33 -7.92 14.98 30.96
CA LEU A 33 -8.65 14.34 29.84
C LEU A 33 -8.99 12.88 30.17
N LYS A 34 -9.66 12.64 31.31
CA LYS A 34 -10.15 11.32 31.70
C LYS A 34 -11.51 11.12 31.03
N SER A 35 -11.53 10.33 29.98
CA SER A 35 -12.77 9.77 29.46
C SER A 35 -13.26 8.62 30.34
N SER A 36 -14.58 8.50 30.48
CA SER A 36 -15.21 7.34 31.12
C SER A 36 -14.89 6.06 30.34
N TRP A 37 -14.93 4.92 31.02
CA TRP A 37 -14.72 3.61 30.39
C TRP A 37 -15.70 3.37 29.24
N GLU A 38 -16.97 3.67 29.45
CA GLU A 38 -18.02 3.60 28.43
C GLU A 38 -17.67 4.38 27.16
N LYS A 39 -17.19 5.62 27.31
CA LYS A 39 -16.76 6.44 26.16
C LYS A 39 -15.58 5.81 25.42
N LYS A 40 -14.65 5.15 26.13
CA LYS A 40 -13.53 4.43 25.50
C LYS A 40 -14.00 3.18 24.75
N VAL A 41 -15.00 2.46 25.29
CA VAL A 41 -15.60 1.29 24.63
C VAL A 41 -16.29 1.71 23.34
N LYS A 42 -17.12 2.74 23.39
CA LYS A 42 -17.81 3.29 22.20
C LYS A 42 -16.82 3.70 21.09
N ILE A 43 -15.77 4.45 21.45
CA ILE A 43 -14.73 4.85 20.48
C ILE A 43 -14.05 3.61 19.86
N ARG A 44 -13.79 2.57 20.64
CA ARG A 44 -13.15 1.34 20.15
C ARG A 44 -14.06 0.60 19.16
N GLU A 45 -15.36 0.55 19.43
CA GLU A 45 -16.35 -0.04 18.53
C GLU A 45 -16.47 0.74 17.22
N GLU A 46 -16.57 2.07 17.29
CA GLU A 46 -16.58 2.95 16.12
C GLU A 46 -15.31 2.79 15.27
N GLN A 47 -14.14 2.74 15.91
CA GLN A 47 -12.87 2.50 15.23
C GLN A 47 -12.83 1.11 14.56
N LYS A 48 -13.39 0.07 15.22
CA LYS A 48 -13.46 -1.27 14.65
C LYS A 48 -14.35 -1.29 13.42
N ALA A 49 -15.53 -0.68 13.49
CA ALA A 49 -16.46 -0.57 12.35
C ALA A 49 -15.82 0.18 11.17
N MET A 50 -15.17 1.31 11.44
CA MET A 50 -14.46 2.10 10.42
C MET A 50 -13.35 1.29 9.73
N LYS A 51 -12.54 0.56 10.50
CA LYS A 51 -11.47 -0.30 9.95
C LYS A 51 -12.02 -1.42 9.08
N LEU A 52 -13.09 -2.09 9.52
CA LEU A 52 -13.73 -3.15 8.74
C LEU A 52 -14.26 -2.61 7.42
N HIS A 53 -14.89 -1.43 7.44
CA HIS A 53 -15.37 -0.77 6.23
C HIS A 53 -14.23 -0.41 5.27
N ALA A 54 -13.14 0.17 5.80
CA ALA A 54 -11.97 0.50 5.00
C ALA A 54 -11.30 -0.73 4.37
N LEU A 55 -11.21 -1.84 5.11
CA LEU A 55 -10.71 -3.12 4.60
C LEU A 55 -11.57 -3.64 3.46
N ARG A 56 -12.90 -3.62 3.63
CA ARG A 56 -13.84 -4.06 2.58
C ARG A 56 -13.66 -3.28 1.27
N ILE A 57 -13.54 -1.96 1.35
CA ILE A 57 -13.29 -1.10 0.17
C ILE A 57 -11.95 -1.48 -0.50
N LYS A 58 -10.90 -1.71 0.31
CA LYS A 58 -9.58 -2.07 -0.22
C LYS A 58 -9.63 -3.42 -0.94
N GLU A 59 -10.26 -4.43 -0.35
CA GLU A 59 -10.41 -5.76 -0.94
C GLU A 59 -11.21 -5.71 -2.25
N GLU A 60 -12.28 -4.91 -2.31
CA GLU A 60 -13.07 -4.75 -3.53
C GLU A 60 -12.24 -4.14 -4.67
N LYS A 61 -11.48 -3.07 -4.39
CA LYS A 61 -10.56 -2.46 -5.37
C LYS A 61 -9.49 -3.44 -5.83
N GLU A 62 -8.91 -4.21 -4.92
CA GLU A 62 -7.89 -5.20 -5.25
C GLU A 62 -8.45 -6.32 -6.14
N LYS A 63 -9.65 -6.84 -5.81
CA LYS A 63 -10.36 -7.84 -6.63
C LYS A 63 -10.63 -7.32 -8.03
N GLU A 64 -11.10 -6.08 -8.16
CA GLU A 64 -11.33 -5.44 -9.46
C GLU A 64 -10.03 -5.33 -10.27
N GLU A 65 -8.94 -4.88 -9.65
CA GLU A 65 -7.65 -4.74 -10.32
C GLU A 65 -7.08 -6.10 -10.77
N GLN A 66 -7.18 -7.12 -9.91
CA GLN A 66 -6.75 -8.48 -10.24
C GLN A 66 -7.56 -9.04 -11.42
N LEU A 67 -8.88 -8.86 -11.42
CA LEU A 67 -9.73 -9.28 -12.53
C LEU A 67 -9.36 -8.56 -13.84
N ARG A 68 -9.09 -7.24 -13.77
CA ARG A 68 -8.61 -6.46 -14.92
C ARG A 68 -7.28 -6.99 -15.46
N LYS A 69 -6.33 -7.33 -14.57
CA LYS A 69 -5.04 -7.92 -14.94
C LYS A 69 -5.22 -9.28 -15.62
N GLN A 70 -6.08 -10.15 -15.06
CA GLN A 70 -6.37 -11.46 -15.65
C GLN A 70 -7.01 -11.33 -17.04
N ARG A 71 -8.00 -10.46 -17.21
CA ARG A 71 -8.63 -10.16 -18.51
C ARG A 71 -7.60 -9.68 -19.54
N ARG A 72 -6.68 -8.80 -19.13
CA ARG A 72 -5.61 -8.31 -20.02
C ARG A 72 -4.65 -9.44 -20.43
N LYS A 73 -4.25 -10.29 -19.48
CA LYS A 73 -3.39 -11.46 -19.78
C LYS A 73 -4.06 -12.40 -20.78
N ALA A 74 -5.31 -12.77 -20.53
CA ALA A 74 -6.08 -13.64 -21.43
C ALA A 74 -6.26 -13.03 -22.82
N LYS A 75 -6.51 -11.71 -22.91
CA LYS A 75 -6.57 -11.00 -24.19
C LYS A 75 -5.24 -11.07 -24.95
N ILE A 76 -4.12 -10.82 -24.26
CA ILE A 76 -2.78 -10.88 -24.85
C ILE A 76 -2.46 -12.30 -25.35
N GLU A 77 -2.78 -13.32 -24.56
CA GLU A 77 -2.58 -14.73 -24.95
C GLU A 77 -3.39 -15.08 -26.19
N ARG A 78 -4.68 -14.71 -26.21
CA ARG A 78 -5.54 -14.89 -27.39
C ARG A 78 -5.00 -14.13 -28.60
N GLN A 79 -4.49 -12.92 -28.40
CA GLN A 79 -3.94 -12.11 -29.48
C GLN A 79 -2.69 -12.76 -30.06
N LYS A 80 -1.78 -13.27 -29.22
CA LYS A 80 -0.59 -14.03 -29.65
C LYS A 80 -0.96 -15.33 -30.38
N GLU A 81 -1.98 -16.04 -29.91
CA GLU A 81 -2.47 -17.25 -30.58
C GLU A 81 -3.09 -16.93 -31.93
N ASN A 82 -3.88 -15.86 -32.00
CA ASN A 82 -4.47 -15.38 -33.25
C ASN A 82 -3.40 -14.89 -34.22
N GLU A 83 -2.37 -14.17 -33.76
CA GLU A 83 -1.22 -13.76 -34.56
C GLU A 83 -0.51 -14.98 -35.14
N ARG A 84 -0.24 -16.02 -34.32
CA ARG A 84 0.34 -17.29 -34.80
C ARG A 84 -0.55 -17.99 -35.83
N LYS A 85 -1.87 -18.03 -35.63
CA LYS A 85 -2.81 -18.66 -36.56
C LYS A 85 -2.99 -17.88 -37.85
N ALA A 86 -2.95 -16.55 -37.77
CA ALA A 86 -3.10 -15.64 -38.91
C ALA A 86 -1.78 -15.43 -39.67
N GLU A 87 -0.65 -15.91 -39.15
CA GLU A 87 0.63 -15.86 -39.82
C GLU A 87 0.59 -16.68 -41.11
N ILE A 88 0.50 -15.98 -42.24
CA ILE A 88 0.54 -16.59 -43.56
C ILE A 88 1.99 -16.96 -43.86
N VAL A 89 2.29 -18.26 -43.79
CA VAL A 89 3.63 -18.80 -44.05
C VAL A 89 3.77 -19.27 -45.49
N GLN A 90 4.93 -19.01 -46.08
CA GLN A 90 5.29 -19.56 -47.38
C GLN A 90 6.10 -20.85 -47.21
N VAL A 91 5.55 -21.99 -47.64
CA VAL A 91 6.26 -23.28 -47.60
C VAL A 91 7.42 -23.26 -48.62
N ILE A 92 8.65 -23.36 -48.13
CA ILE A 92 9.86 -23.37 -48.98
C ILE A 92 10.17 -24.79 -49.42
N LYS A 93 9.81 -25.12 -50.67
CA LYS A 93 10.05 -26.45 -51.24
C LYS A 93 11.50 -26.70 -51.65
N ASN A 94 12.26 -25.66 -52.01
CA ASN A 94 13.65 -25.79 -52.49
C ASN A 94 14.64 -25.03 -51.58
N SER A 95 15.49 -25.77 -50.89
CA SER A 95 16.47 -25.23 -49.93
C SER A 95 17.67 -24.53 -50.59
N ALA A 96 17.98 -24.81 -51.86
CA ALA A 96 19.08 -24.18 -52.59
C ALA A 96 18.85 -22.66 -52.77
N LYS A 97 17.59 -22.23 -52.79
CA LYS A 97 17.23 -20.81 -52.92
C LYS A 97 17.69 -19.99 -51.72
N ILE A 98 17.46 -20.47 -50.49
CA ILE A 98 17.89 -19.81 -49.26
C ILE A 98 19.42 -19.75 -49.19
N LYS A 99 20.10 -20.85 -49.55
CA LYS A 99 21.56 -20.94 -49.51
C LYS A 99 22.27 -19.96 -50.46
N ARG A 100 21.57 -19.48 -51.50
CA ARG A 100 22.09 -18.50 -52.47
C ARG A 100 21.80 -17.05 -52.08
N MET A 101 21.02 -16.80 -51.04
CA MET A 101 20.65 -15.44 -50.62
C MET A 101 21.81 -14.74 -49.89
N SER A 102 21.80 -13.40 -49.96
CA SER A 102 22.80 -12.60 -49.25
C SER A 102 22.58 -12.65 -47.73
N LYS A 103 23.67 -12.47 -46.97
CA LYS A 103 23.65 -12.45 -45.49
C LYS A 103 22.73 -11.37 -44.91
N LYS A 104 22.44 -10.29 -45.66
CA LYS A 104 21.47 -9.26 -45.26
C LYS A 104 20.04 -9.76 -45.39
N GLN A 105 19.68 -10.38 -46.51
CA GLN A 105 18.33 -10.91 -46.73
C GLN A 105 17.98 -12.05 -45.76
N LEU A 106 18.97 -12.89 -45.42
CA LEU A 106 18.79 -13.97 -44.44
C LEU A 106 18.44 -13.48 -43.03
N ARG A 107 18.74 -12.22 -42.67
CA ARG A 107 18.39 -11.63 -41.36
C ARG A 107 16.90 -11.31 -41.24
N THR A 108 16.21 -11.13 -42.36
CA THR A 108 14.78 -10.79 -42.40
C THR A 108 13.89 -12.04 -42.41
N ILE A 109 14.46 -13.22 -42.69
CA ILE A 109 13.69 -14.46 -42.75
C ILE A 109 13.52 -15.03 -41.34
N GLU A 110 12.27 -15.14 -40.90
CA GLU A 110 11.88 -15.92 -39.72
C GLU A 110 11.43 -17.31 -40.15
N LYS A 111 11.88 -18.34 -39.42
CA LYS A 111 11.46 -19.72 -39.67
C LYS A 111 10.26 -20.06 -38.79
N ARG A 112 9.23 -20.64 -39.38
CA ARG A 112 8.06 -21.18 -38.70
C ARG A 112 7.89 -22.65 -39.05
N ASP A 113 7.57 -23.46 -38.05
CA ASP A 113 7.27 -24.88 -38.26
C ASP A 113 5.84 -25.02 -38.80
N THR A 114 5.71 -25.76 -39.90
CA THR A 114 4.43 -26.11 -40.53
C THR A 114 4.16 -27.60 -40.45
N ASN A 115 5.04 -28.35 -39.79
CA ASN A 115 4.87 -29.78 -39.61
C ASN A 115 3.67 -30.02 -38.68
N PRO A 116 2.72 -30.89 -39.07
CA PRO A 116 1.65 -31.27 -38.16
C PRO A 116 2.28 -31.90 -36.92
N THR A 117 1.83 -31.47 -35.74
CA THR A 117 2.20 -32.16 -34.50
C THR A 117 1.48 -33.50 -34.52
N ASN A 118 2.23 -34.61 -34.63
CA ASN A 118 1.68 -35.95 -34.46
C ASN A 118 1.20 -36.05 -33.00
N THR A 119 -0.09 -35.83 -32.81
CA THR A 119 -0.82 -36.07 -31.56
C THR A 119 -1.86 -37.13 -31.84
#